data_AF-A0A1Y2B5K5-F1
#
_entry.id   AF-A0A1Y2B5K5-F1
#
_cell.length_a   1.000
_cell.length_b   1.000
_cell.length_c   1.000
_cell.angle_alpha   90.00
_cell.angle_beta   90.00
_cell.angle_gamma   90.00
#
_symmetry.space_group_name_H-M   'P 1'
#
loop_
_entity.id
_entity.type
_entity.pdbx_description
1 polymer ?
#
loop_
_entity_poly.entity_id
_entity_poly.type
_entity_poly.pdbx_seq_one_letter_code
_entity_poly.pdbx_strand_id
1 'polypeptide(L)'
;MNEALDPFVKSSLTFSMPNLVSADSTSKAAIPTPPMTNSVTNQPRNVTGSFGVPGPTADLLVRTSYIGAFDRRLRNVHWVAEKLTKDSIDRLALSDASLSDTEESKPDRKHSTFKEDPAIPLAFRVKPNDYTNSGFDRGHLVPAADVVESQAAIDETFFMSNMSPQAPAFNRGVWASFERYVRGLVKSFDEVYVITGPMYLPKQDPEDGKFYVKYEVIGRDKTVAVPTHFFKVILGVKNGSHYMGSFVLANEGVAQDTQLDSFLLPVEAIERSTGLEFFPFLERRSVKALCSAVKCSFKLASKYRANSASEE
;
A
#
# COMPACT_ATOMS: atom_id res chain seq x y z
N MET A 1 -5.77 25.21 -2.71
CA MET A 1 -7.20 24.95 -2.47
C MET A 1 -7.32 23.49 -2.12
N ASN A 2 -7.70 23.19 -0.87
CA ASN A 2 -7.81 21.83 -0.36
C ASN A 2 -9.06 21.16 -0.93
N GLU A 3 -8.90 20.14 -1.76
CA GLU A 3 -9.92 19.10 -1.85
C GLU A 3 -9.52 17.99 -0.86
N ALA A 4 -10.02 18.09 0.37
CA ALA A 4 -10.37 16.86 1.08
C ALA A 4 -11.14 15.99 0.08
N LEU A 5 -10.79 14.70 -0.06
CA LEU A 5 -11.42 13.72 -0.97
C LEU A 5 -12.78 14.23 -1.43
N ASP A 6 -12.86 14.66 -2.71
CA ASP A 6 -14.02 15.27 -3.33
C ASP A 6 -15.31 14.71 -2.69
N PRO A 7 -16.22 15.55 -2.16
CA PRO A 7 -17.47 15.08 -1.57
C PRO A 7 -18.18 14.03 -2.42
N PHE A 8 -18.03 14.08 -3.74
CA PHE A 8 -18.54 13.08 -4.67
C PHE A 8 -17.75 11.77 -4.67
N VAL A 9 -16.43 11.77 -4.54
CA VAL A 9 -15.63 10.55 -4.32
C VAL A 9 -15.98 9.93 -2.97
N LYS A 10 -16.16 10.72 -1.90
CA LYS A 10 -16.72 10.21 -0.65
C LYS A 10 -18.13 9.63 -0.85
N SER A 11 -19.02 10.31 -1.59
CA SER A 11 -20.40 9.84 -1.84
C SER A 11 -20.49 8.59 -2.73
N SER A 12 -19.65 8.49 -3.76
CA SER A 12 -19.54 7.32 -4.65
C SER A 12 -18.98 6.10 -3.91
N LEU A 13 -18.28 6.35 -2.80
CA LEU A 13 -17.76 5.33 -1.91
C LEU A 13 -18.73 5.00 -0.75
N THR A 14 -19.76 5.83 -0.53
CA THR A 14 -20.81 5.64 0.50
C THR A 14 -22.21 5.52 -0.14
N PHE A 15 -22.48 4.46 -0.90
CA PHE A 15 -23.86 4.14 -1.27
C PHE A 15 -24.53 3.33 -0.15
N SER A 16 -25.67 3.81 0.34
CA SER A 16 -26.48 3.17 1.39
C SER A 16 -27.12 1.87 0.87
N MET A 17 -27.04 0.79 1.65
CA MET A 17 -27.67 -0.49 1.33
C MET A 17 -29.20 -0.40 1.49
N PRO A 18 -30.01 -0.96 0.57
CA PRO A 18 -31.37 -1.37 0.89
C PRO A 18 -31.33 -2.58 1.83
N ASN A 19 -32.22 -2.59 2.83
CA ASN A 19 -32.38 -3.63 3.84
C ASN A 19 -32.39 -5.05 3.23
N LEU A 20 -31.42 -5.88 3.61
CA LEU A 20 -31.46 -7.31 3.36
C LEU A 20 -32.25 -7.99 4.49
N VAL A 21 -33.39 -8.55 4.11
CA VAL A 21 -34.28 -9.34 4.97
C VAL A 21 -33.55 -10.57 5.49
N SER A 22 -33.76 -10.84 6.79
CA SER A 22 -33.26 -11.99 7.53
C SER A 22 -33.69 -13.32 6.90
N ALA A 23 -32.73 -14.24 6.70
CA ALA A 23 -33.02 -15.65 6.49
C ALA A 23 -32.26 -16.47 7.54
N ASP A 24 -33.03 -17.32 8.21
CA ASP A 24 -32.67 -18.03 9.42
C ASP A 24 -31.95 -19.36 9.15
N SER A 25 -31.06 -19.66 10.08
CA SER A 25 -30.35 -20.86 10.53
C SER A 25 -30.09 -22.13 9.68
N THR A 26 -28.93 -22.72 10.02
CA THR A 26 -28.49 -24.13 10.00
C THR A 26 -27.82 -24.72 8.75
N SER A 27 -26.48 -24.75 8.74
CA SER A 27 -25.74 -26.04 8.74
C SER A 27 -24.29 -25.82 9.18
N LYS A 28 -23.78 -26.71 10.04
CA LYS A 28 -22.35 -26.82 10.37
C LYS A 28 -21.66 -27.52 9.20
N ALA A 29 -20.79 -26.83 8.48
CA ALA A 29 -19.88 -27.44 7.51
C ALA A 29 -18.44 -27.20 7.93
N ALA A 30 -17.65 -28.28 7.90
CA ALA A 30 -16.24 -28.30 8.27
C ALA A 30 -15.41 -27.36 7.38
N ILE A 31 -14.45 -26.68 8.00
CA ILE A 31 -13.51 -25.75 7.37
C ILE A 31 -12.57 -26.56 6.46
N PRO A 32 -12.50 -26.32 5.14
CA PRO A 32 -11.43 -26.86 4.33
C PRO A 32 -10.18 -25.98 4.51
N THR A 33 -9.08 -26.60 4.93
CA THR A 33 -7.74 -26.02 4.83
C THR A 33 -7.41 -25.77 3.34
N PRO A 34 -6.93 -24.57 2.95
CA PRO A 34 -6.56 -24.33 1.57
C PRO A 34 -5.24 -25.04 1.25
N PRO A 35 -5.15 -25.79 0.14
CA PRO A 35 -3.88 -26.35 -0.29
C PRO A 35 -3.01 -25.22 -0.88
N MET A 36 -1.83 -25.03 -0.28
CA MET A 36 -0.72 -24.37 -0.97
C MET A 36 -0.20 -25.31 -2.06
N THR A 37 -0.74 -25.20 -3.28
CA THR A 37 -0.14 -25.79 -4.48
C THR A 37 -0.49 -24.98 -5.71
N ASN A 38 0.54 -24.43 -6.36
CA ASN A 38 0.51 -24.04 -7.77
C ASN A 38 -0.04 -25.21 -8.60
N SER A 39 -1.30 -25.12 -9.03
CA SER A 39 -1.89 -26.07 -9.97
C SER A 39 -2.72 -25.33 -11.01
N VAL A 40 -2.02 -24.72 -11.97
CA VAL A 40 -2.63 -24.45 -13.28
C VAL A 40 -2.74 -25.79 -14.01
N THR A 41 -3.64 -26.67 -13.58
CA THR A 41 -3.86 -27.97 -14.24
C THR A 41 -5.33 -28.31 -14.51
N ASN A 42 -6.27 -27.40 -14.24
CA ASN A 42 -7.66 -27.53 -14.70
C ASN A 42 -8.04 -26.46 -15.74
N GLN A 43 -7.15 -26.21 -16.71
CA GLN A 43 -7.55 -25.51 -17.93
C GLN A 43 -8.26 -26.53 -18.84
N PRO A 44 -9.50 -26.28 -19.31
CA PRO A 44 -10.10 -27.14 -20.32
C PRO A 44 -9.23 -27.07 -21.58
N ARG A 45 -8.42 -28.11 -21.81
CA ARG A 45 -7.48 -28.23 -22.95
C ARG A 45 -8.14 -27.96 -24.31
N ASN A 46 -9.46 -28.04 -24.39
CA ASN A 46 -10.23 -27.86 -25.62
C ASN A 46 -10.29 -26.40 -26.12
N VAL A 47 -10.03 -25.39 -25.29
CA VAL A 47 -10.17 -23.97 -25.71
C VAL A 47 -8.85 -23.37 -26.20
N THR A 48 -7.74 -23.64 -25.52
CA THR A 48 -6.42 -23.09 -25.87
C THR A 48 -5.46 -24.12 -26.46
N GLY A 49 -5.83 -25.39 -26.46
CA GLY A 49 -4.95 -26.48 -26.87
C GLY A 49 -3.60 -26.43 -26.13
N SER A 50 -2.52 -26.64 -26.88
CA SER A 50 -1.13 -26.55 -26.41
C SER A 50 -0.57 -25.13 -26.38
N PHE A 51 -1.34 -24.11 -26.78
CA PHE A 51 -0.84 -22.74 -26.95
C PHE A 51 -0.99 -21.88 -25.69
N GLY A 52 -1.62 -22.42 -24.65
CA GLY A 52 -1.76 -21.77 -23.35
C GLY A 52 -2.80 -20.66 -23.30
N VAL A 53 -3.06 -20.16 -22.10
CA VAL A 53 -3.95 -19.03 -21.85
C VAL A 53 -3.14 -17.72 -21.78
N PRO A 54 -3.67 -16.59 -22.27
CA PRO A 54 -3.05 -15.29 -22.06
C PRO A 54 -2.84 -15.00 -20.57
N GLY A 55 -1.66 -14.49 -20.20
CA GLY A 55 -1.35 -14.08 -18.84
C GLY A 55 -0.03 -14.65 -18.29
N PRO A 56 0.21 -14.52 -16.98
CA PRO A 56 -0.58 -13.72 -16.03
C PRO A 56 -0.43 -12.21 -16.27
N THR A 57 -1.34 -11.40 -15.73
CA THR A 57 -1.21 -9.93 -15.70
C THR A 57 -0.56 -9.44 -14.42
N ALA A 58 -0.46 -10.30 -13.40
CA ALA A 58 0.15 -10.01 -12.12
C ALA A 58 1.27 -11.02 -11.79
N ASP A 59 2.39 -10.54 -11.26
CA ASP A 59 3.50 -11.36 -10.77
C ASP A 59 3.55 -11.36 -9.24
N LEU A 60 3.51 -12.54 -8.60
CA LEU A 60 3.65 -12.63 -7.15
C LEU A 60 5.10 -12.30 -6.74
N LEU A 61 5.23 -11.37 -5.80
CA LEU A 61 6.49 -10.99 -5.16
C LEU A 61 6.55 -11.66 -3.80
N VAL A 62 7.60 -12.44 -3.57
CA VAL A 62 7.95 -13.00 -2.26
C VAL A 62 9.34 -12.50 -1.90
N ARG A 63 9.44 -11.72 -0.83
CA ARG A 63 10.67 -11.10 -0.33
C ARG A 63 10.87 -11.49 1.12
N THR A 64 12.02 -11.14 1.67
CA THR A 64 12.40 -11.45 3.05
C THR A 64 11.40 -10.87 4.05
N SER A 65 11.00 -9.61 3.86
CA SER A 65 10.19 -8.87 4.84
C SER A 65 8.81 -8.45 4.31
N TYR A 66 8.48 -8.77 3.06
CA TYR A 66 7.16 -8.47 2.48
C TYR A 66 6.76 -9.40 1.34
N ILE A 67 5.47 -9.41 1.02
CA ILE A 67 4.92 -10.05 -0.18
C ILE A 67 4.13 -9.01 -0.98
N GLY A 68 3.84 -9.28 -2.25
CA GLY A 68 3.02 -8.38 -3.06
C GLY A 68 2.63 -8.98 -4.41
N ALA A 69 1.89 -8.23 -5.21
CA ALA A 69 1.52 -8.63 -6.57
C ALA A 69 1.80 -7.47 -7.53
N PHE A 70 2.69 -7.65 -8.50
CA PHE A 70 3.07 -6.64 -9.48
C PHE A 70 2.15 -6.64 -10.71
N ASP A 71 1.43 -5.54 -10.96
CA ASP A 71 0.63 -5.33 -12.17
C ASP A 71 1.56 -5.03 -13.35
N ARG A 72 1.65 -5.98 -14.28
CA ARG A 72 2.43 -5.80 -15.51
C ARG A 72 1.90 -4.59 -16.28
N ARG A 73 0.60 -4.45 -16.51
CA ARG A 73 0.03 -3.39 -17.36
C ARG A 73 0.34 -1.99 -16.83
N LEU A 74 0.22 -1.78 -15.51
CA LEU A 74 0.41 -0.47 -14.89
C LEU A 74 1.86 -0.20 -14.47
N ARG A 75 2.70 -1.25 -14.47
CA ARG A 75 4.09 -1.19 -13.99
C ARG A 75 4.21 -0.70 -12.55
N ASN A 76 3.25 -1.11 -11.74
CA ASN A 76 3.13 -0.83 -10.31
C ASN A 76 2.66 -2.11 -9.63
N VAL A 77 2.82 -2.23 -8.31
CA VAL A 77 2.10 -3.29 -7.57
C VAL A 77 0.60 -3.01 -7.52
N HIS A 78 -0.21 -4.07 -7.55
CA HIS A 78 -1.60 -4.03 -7.07
C HIS A 78 -1.62 -3.77 -5.56
N TRP A 79 -0.74 -4.46 -4.83
CA TRP A 79 -0.59 -4.34 -3.39
C TRP A 79 0.75 -4.94 -2.93
N VAL A 80 1.22 -4.50 -1.76
CA VAL A 80 2.25 -5.12 -0.95
C VAL A 80 1.73 -5.30 0.47
N ALA A 81 2.16 -6.35 1.16
CA ALA A 81 1.80 -6.64 2.54
C ALA A 81 3.05 -6.88 3.39
N GLU A 82 3.08 -6.24 4.55
CA GLU A 82 4.15 -6.34 5.54
C GLU A 82 3.57 -6.54 6.95
N LYS A 83 4.39 -7.10 7.85
CA LYS A 83 4.07 -7.30 9.26
C LYS A 83 5.12 -6.58 10.11
N LEU A 84 4.66 -5.70 10.98
CA LEU A 84 5.48 -4.99 11.94
C LEU A 84 5.21 -5.52 13.35
N THR A 85 6.28 -5.62 14.14
CA THR A 85 6.24 -5.98 15.56
C THR A 85 7.15 -5.04 16.33
N LYS A 86 6.99 -4.98 17.65
CA LYS A 86 7.93 -4.22 18.48
C LYS A 86 9.37 -4.69 18.28
N ASP A 87 9.61 -5.99 18.15
CA ASP A 87 10.95 -6.56 17.94
C ASP A 87 11.53 -6.24 16.56
N SER A 88 10.69 -6.22 15.51
CA SER A 88 11.14 -5.81 14.17
C SER A 88 11.52 -4.32 14.15
N ILE A 89 10.85 -3.47 14.93
CA ILE A 89 11.16 -2.04 14.99
C ILE A 89 12.24 -1.71 16.02
N ASP A 90 12.29 -2.31 17.20
CA ASP A 90 13.24 -1.95 18.27
C ASP A 90 14.67 -2.42 17.97
N ARG A 91 14.87 -3.38 17.06
CA ARG A 91 16.19 -3.63 16.45
C ARG A 91 16.73 -2.39 15.69
N LEU A 92 15.87 -1.43 15.32
CA LEU A 92 16.30 -0.09 14.88
C LEU A 92 16.91 0.73 16.03
N ALA A 93 16.39 0.60 17.26
CA ALA A 93 16.63 1.49 18.40
C ALA A 93 17.72 1.01 19.38
N LEU A 94 17.98 -0.30 19.48
CA LEU A 94 19.01 -0.89 20.36
C LEU A 94 20.46 -0.73 19.86
N SER A 95 20.72 0.24 18.97
CA SER A 95 22.08 0.53 18.48
C SER A 95 22.75 1.72 19.18
N ASP A 96 22.40 1.97 20.44
CA ASP A 96 23.17 2.87 21.28
C ASP A 96 23.59 2.10 22.54
N ALA A 97 24.91 1.97 22.71
CA ALA A 97 25.62 1.30 23.79
C ALA A 97 25.53 -0.24 23.86
N SER A 98 26.66 -0.87 23.54
CA SER A 98 27.08 -2.24 23.89
C SER A 98 26.39 -3.38 23.14
N LEU A 99 27.09 -3.97 22.15
CA LEU A 99 27.38 -5.40 22.07
C LEU A 99 28.16 -5.76 20.78
N SER A 100 29.31 -6.38 21.00
CA SER A 100 30.13 -7.29 20.15
C SER A 100 30.85 -6.82 18.87
N ASP A 101 32.18 -7.00 18.92
CA ASP A 101 33.23 -6.83 17.91
C ASP A 101 33.15 -7.81 16.70
N THR A 102 31.97 -8.07 16.15
CA THR A 102 31.86 -8.67 14.82
C THR A 102 31.47 -7.58 13.82
N GLU A 103 32.42 -7.22 12.95
CA GLU A 103 32.34 -6.26 11.84
C GLU A 103 31.29 -6.62 10.76
N GLU A 104 30.07 -6.98 11.14
CA GLU A 104 28.92 -6.89 10.23
C GLU A 104 28.27 -5.52 10.44
N SER A 105 28.56 -4.60 9.53
CA SER A 105 27.95 -3.27 9.52
C SER A 105 26.43 -3.39 9.58
N LYS A 106 25.80 -2.71 10.54
CA LYS A 106 24.34 -2.66 10.70
C LYS A 106 23.67 -2.34 9.34
N PRO A 107 22.56 -3.01 8.98
CA PRO A 107 21.81 -2.69 7.78
C PRO A 107 21.46 -1.19 7.71
N ASP A 108 21.88 -0.52 6.64
CA ASP A 108 21.62 0.89 6.38
C ASP A 108 21.18 1.08 4.92
N ARG A 109 20.02 1.71 4.75
CA ARG A 109 19.47 2.10 3.44
C ARG A 109 20.42 2.94 2.59
N LYS A 110 21.44 3.58 3.18
CA LYS A 110 22.49 4.30 2.42
C LYS A 110 23.32 3.38 1.54
N HIS A 111 23.38 2.09 1.87
CA HIS A 111 24.07 1.07 1.07
C HIS A 111 23.19 0.49 -0.04
N SER A 112 21.90 0.80 -0.05
CA SER A 112 20.94 0.32 -1.04
C SER A 112 20.87 1.24 -2.26
N THR A 113 20.64 0.64 -3.42
CA THR A 113 20.47 1.37 -4.69
C THR A 113 19.21 0.90 -5.40
N PHE A 114 18.49 1.86 -6.01
CA PHE A 114 17.31 1.54 -6.82
C PHE A 114 17.71 0.72 -8.04
N LYS A 115 17.05 -0.41 -8.25
CA LYS A 115 17.37 -1.34 -9.35
C LYS A 115 16.13 -2.06 -9.85
N GLU A 116 16.19 -2.49 -11.12
CA GLU A 116 15.15 -3.33 -11.71
C GLU A 116 14.95 -4.61 -10.87
N ASP A 117 13.72 -5.12 -10.84
CA ASP A 117 13.42 -6.37 -10.15
C ASP A 117 13.63 -7.58 -11.08
N PRO A 118 14.59 -8.47 -10.78
CA PRO A 118 14.85 -9.63 -11.63
C PRO A 118 13.70 -10.65 -11.65
N ALA A 119 12.79 -10.64 -10.67
CA ALA A 119 11.63 -11.53 -10.62
C ALA A 119 10.56 -11.16 -11.67
N ILE A 120 10.57 -9.93 -12.16
CA ILE A 120 9.65 -9.47 -13.21
C ILE A 120 10.24 -9.80 -14.58
N PRO A 121 9.45 -10.30 -15.56
CA PRO A 121 9.95 -10.50 -16.93
C PRO A 121 10.50 -9.21 -17.53
N LEU A 122 11.58 -9.30 -18.31
CA LEU A 122 12.31 -8.12 -18.83
C LEU A 122 11.42 -7.10 -19.55
N ALA A 123 10.43 -7.57 -20.33
CA ALA A 123 9.49 -6.72 -21.05
C ALA A 123 8.59 -5.86 -20.14
N PHE A 124 8.52 -6.19 -18.85
CA PHE A 124 7.63 -5.59 -17.87
C PHE A 124 8.35 -4.91 -16.70
N ARG A 125 9.69 -4.94 -16.68
CA ARG A 125 10.50 -4.30 -15.64
C ARG A 125 10.43 -2.78 -15.75
N VAL A 126 10.49 -2.14 -14.58
CA VAL A 126 10.62 -0.69 -14.45
C VAL A 126 12.07 -0.36 -14.14
N LYS A 127 12.62 0.61 -14.88
CA LYS A 127 14.00 1.07 -14.69
C LYS A 127 14.01 2.29 -13.78
N PRO A 128 15.05 2.46 -12.94
CA PRO A 128 15.21 3.71 -12.19
C PRO A 128 15.18 4.96 -13.09
N ASN A 129 15.71 4.84 -14.32
CA ASN A 129 15.72 5.93 -15.29
C ASN A 129 14.35 6.30 -15.86
N ASP A 130 13.31 5.49 -15.68
CA ASP A 130 11.94 5.86 -16.09
C ASP A 130 11.38 7.02 -15.26
N TYR A 131 11.97 7.26 -14.08
CA TYR A 131 11.58 8.35 -13.17
C TYR A 131 12.42 9.62 -13.40
N THR A 132 13.55 9.53 -14.10
CA THR A 132 14.45 10.66 -14.34
C THR A 132 13.72 11.76 -15.10
N ASN A 133 13.75 12.99 -14.58
CA ASN A 133 13.07 14.17 -15.13
C ASN A 133 11.54 14.01 -15.30
N SER A 134 10.91 13.05 -14.61
CA SER A 134 9.45 12.85 -14.66
C SER A 134 8.67 13.82 -13.76
N GLY A 135 9.34 14.46 -12.80
CA GLY A 135 8.69 15.22 -11.73
C GLY A 135 8.22 14.38 -10.53
N PHE A 136 8.30 13.04 -10.62
CA PHE A 136 7.90 12.12 -9.55
C PHE A 136 9.09 11.49 -8.82
N ASP A 137 8.90 11.25 -7.53
CA ASP A 137 9.81 10.44 -6.74
C ASP A 137 9.57 8.94 -6.98
N ARG A 138 10.62 8.15 -6.73
CA ARG A 138 10.54 6.70 -6.54
C ARG A 138 10.00 6.42 -5.14
N GLY A 139 8.68 6.46 -5.01
CA GLY A 139 7.98 6.29 -3.73
C GLY A 139 7.88 4.82 -3.35
N HIS A 140 8.41 4.46 -2.18
CA HIS A 140 8.32 3.09 -1.66
C HIS A 140 6.89 2.78 -1.23
N LEU A 141 6.43 1.55 -1.43
CA LEU A 141 5.18 1.07 -0.82
C LEU A 141 5.42 0.33 0.49
N VAL A 142 6.42 -0.55 0.52
CA VAL A 142 7.07 -1.04 1.76
C VAL A 142 8.27 -0.14 2.07
N PRO A 143 8.23 0.64 3.17
CA PRO A 143 9.30 1.57 3.50
C PRO A 143 10.58 0.85 3.92
N ALA A 144 11.73 1.25 3.39
CA ALA A 144 13.04 0.69 3.79
C ALA A 144 13.29 0.73 5.30
N ALA A 145 12.71 1.70 6.01
CA ALA A 145 12.92 1.87 7.43
C ALA A 145 11.94 1.05 8.31
N ASP A 146 11.04 0.28 7.70
CA ASP A 146 10.22 -0.74 8.36
C ASP A 146 10.93 -2.12 8.36
N VAL A 147 12.04 -2.25 7.61
CA VAL A 147 12.81 -3.48 7.39
C VAL A 147 14.20 -3.35 8.02
N VAL A 148 14.60 -4.30 8.87
CA VAL A 148 15.91 -4.29 9.56
C VAL A 148 16.53 -5.66 9.76
N GLU A 149 15.91 -6.70 9.22
CA GLU A 149 16.35 -8.07 9.41
C GLU A 149 17.77 -8.29 8.85
N SER A 150 18.06 -7.68 7.70
CA SER A 150 19.37 -7.73 7.04
C SER A 150 19.51 -6.64 5.99
N GLN A 151 20.75 -6.35 5.54
CA GLN A 151 20.99 -5.45 4.42
C GLN A 151 20.31 -5.96 3.13
N ALA A 152 20.30 -7.29 2.93
CA ALA A 152 19.63 -7.90 1.79
C ALA A 152 18.11 -7.61 1.80
N ALA A 153 17.46 -7.71 2.95
CA ALA A 153 16.04 -7.38 3.09
C ALA A 153 15.75 -5.90 2.80
N ILE A 154 16.60 -4.98 3.26
CA ILE A 154 16.49 -3.56 2.90
C ILE A 154 16.70 -3.36 1.40
N ASP A 155 17.69 -4.00 0.79
CA ASP A 155 17.94 -3.90 -0.64
C ASP A 155 16.74 -4.37 -1.49
N GLU A 156 15.97 -5.35 -1.00
CA GLU A 156 14.73 -5.79 -1.63
C GLU A 156 13.62 -4.73 -1.61
N THR A 157 13.62 -3.78 -0.66
CA THR A 157 12.68 -2.65 -0.69
C THR A 157 13.03 -1.64 -1.78
N PHE A 158 14.26 -1.64 -2.30
CA PHE A 158 14.73 -0.75 -3.36
C PHE A 158 14.52 -1.30 -4.78
N PHE A 159 13.91 -2.48 -4.92
CA PHE A 159 13.45 -2.94 -6.21
C PHE A 159 12.38 -2.02 -6.78
N MET A 160 12.47 -1.72 -8.08
CA MET A 160 11.50 -0.87 -8.77
C MET A 160 10.08 -1.45 -8.79
N SER A 161 9.90 -2.74 -8.52
CA SER A 161 8.58 -3.36 -8.31
C SER A 161 7.88 -2.87 -7.04
N ASN A 162 8.62 -2.41 -6.02
CA ASN A 162 8.09 -1.79 -4.80
C ASN A 162 7.95 -0.27 -4.92
N MET A 163 8.13 0.28 -6.13
CA MET A 163 8.05 1.72 -6.38
C MET A 163 6.77 2.10 -7.11
N SER A 164 6.24 3.26 -6.77
CA SER A 164 5.24 3.97 -7.56
C SER A 164 5.64 5.43 -7.77
N PRO A 165 5.28 6.06 -8.90
CA PRO A 165 5.44 7.50 -9.09
C PRO A 165 4.64 8.27 -8.03
N GLN A 166 5.35 8.90 -7.10
CA GLN A 166 4.74 9.70 -6.04
C GLN A 166 5.13 11.16 -6.19
N ALA A 167 4.16 12.08 -6.03
CA ALA A 167 4.44 13.50 -6.03
C ALA A 167 5.43 13.85 -4.89
N PRO A 168 6.43 14.73 -5.10
CA PRO A 168 7.42 15.02 -4.07
C PRO A 168 6.84 15.52 -2.75
N ALA A 169 5.79 16.36 -2.81
CA ALA A 169 5.09 16.86 -1.61
C ALA A 169 4.32 15.75 -0.88
N PHE A 170 3.83 14.75 -1.62
CA PHE A 170 3.15 13.57 -1.07
C PHE A 170 4.14 12.65 -0.38
N ASN A 171 5.09 12.08 -1.15
CA ASN A 171 6.08 11.09 -0.70
C ASN A 171 6.84 11.58 0.52
N ARG A 172 7.45 12.77 0.38
CA ARG A 172 8.36 13.30 1.38
C ARG A 172 7.60 13.89 2.58
N GLY A 173 6.36 14.33 2.37
CA GLY A 173 5.53 15.02 3.35
C GLY A 173 4.54 14.11 4.08
N VAL A 174 3.30 14.06 3.58
CA VAL A 174 2.19 13.37 4.25
C VAL A 174 2.41 11.86 4.31
N TRP A 175 2.92 11.26 3.24
CA TRP A 175 3.13 9.82 3.17
C TRP A 175 4.20 9.35 4.15
N ALA A 176 5.38 9.98 4.16
CA ALA A 176 6.42 9.69 5.15
C ALA A 176 5.97 9.94 6.61
N SER A 177 5.08 10.92 6.84
CA SER A 177 4.51 11.16 8.17
C SER A 177 3.52 10.06 8.57
N PHE A 178 2.74 9.58 7.61
CA PHE A 178 1.82 8.46 7.80
C PHE A 178 2.58 7.14 8.05
N GLU A 179 3.62 6.84 7.28
CA GLU A 179 4.50 5.67 7.51
C GLU A 179 5.11 5.70 8.93
N ARG A 180 5.59 6.85 9.41
CA ARG A 180 6.07 7.00 10.79
C ARG A 180 4.98 6.71 11.82
N TYR A 181 3.75 7.15 11.55
CA TYR A 181 2.61 6.85 12.41
C TYR A 181 2.33 5.34 12.46
N VAL A 182 2.27 4.68 11.30
CA VAL A 182 2.06 3.23 11.19
C VAL A 182 3.13 2.46 11.96
N ARG A 183 4.41 2.81 11.80
CA ARG A 183 5.50 2.22 12.58
C ARG A 183 5.33 2.41 14.08
N GLY A 184 4.79 3.55 14.51
CA GLY A 184 4.51 3.83 15.92
C GLY A 184 3.42 2.94 16.54
N LEU A 185 2.57 2.31 15.73
CA LEU A 185 1.47 1.46 16.20
C LEU A 185 1.97 0.21 16.93
N VAL A 186 3.19 -0.25 16.66
CA VAL A 186 3.80 -1.39 17.38
C VAL A 186 4.02 -1.13 18.89
N LYS A 187 3.84 0.12 19.35
CA LYS A 187 3.83 0.45 20.78
C LYS A 187 2.48 0.16 21.45
N SER A 188 1.42 -0.03 20.66
CA SER A 188 0.04 -0.20 21.13
C SER A 188 -0.56 -1.55 20.78
N PHE A 189 0.02 -2.25 19.79
CA PHE A 189 -0.39 -3.54 19.27
C PHE A 189 0.79 -4.51 19.28
N ASP A 190 0.50 -5.80 19.49
CA ASP A 190 1.49 -6.89 19.49
C ASP A 190 2.01 -7.11 18.06
N GLU A 191 1.10 -7.04 17.09
CA GLU A 191 1.37 -7.17 15.66
C GLU A 191 0.60 -6.10 14.88
N VAL A 192 1.22 -5.56 13.82
CA VAL A 192 0.59 -4.62 12.90
C VAL A 192 0.80 -5.12 11.48
N TYR A 193 -0.28 -5.53 10.82
CA TYR A 193 -0.26 -5.89 9.41
C TYR A 193 -0.66 -4.68 8.56
N VAL A 194 0.09 -4.43 7.49
CA VAL A 194 -0.12 -3.26 6.63
C VAL A 194 -0.19 -3.74 5.19
N ILE A 195 -1.28 -3.42 4.50
CA ILE A 195 -1.42 -3.63 3.06
C ILE A 195 -1.43 -2.27 2.39
N THR A 196 -0.48 -2.03 1.48
CA THR A 196 -0.29 -0.76 0.78
C THR A 196 -0.43 -0.95 -0.72
N GLY A 197 -1.04 0.00 -1.43
CA GLY A 197 -1.12 -0.06 -2.89
C GLY A 197 -1.53 1.26 -3.54
N PRO A 198 -1.33 1.40 -4.86
CA PRO A 198 -1.83 2.50 -5.65
C PRO A 198 -3.32 2.34 -5.98
N MET A 199 -3.99 3.45 -6.30
CA MET A 199 -5.35 3.47 -6.83
C MET A 199 -5.46 4.45 -7.99
N TYR A 200 -6.41 4.16 -8.89
CA TYR A 200 -6.71 4.95 -10.08
C TYR A 200 -8.19 5.31 -10.06
N LEU A 201 -8.54 6.27 -9.21
CA LEU A 201 -9.92 6.66 -8.96
C LEU A 201 -10.49 7.54 -10.10
N PRO A 202 -11.77 7.36 -10.46
CA PRO A 202 -12.43 8.22 -11.44
C PRO A 202 -12.68 9.61 -10.87
N LYS A 203 -12.70 10.62 -11.74
CA LYS A 203 -13.21 11.96 -11.44
C LYS A 203 -14.31 12.30 -12.44
N GLN A 204 -15.31 13.04 -11.99
CA GLN A 204 -16.34 13.56 -12.88
C GLN A 204 -15.74 14.72 -13.69
N ASP A 205 -15.89 14.67 -15.00
CA ASP A 205 -15.53 15.78 -15.87
C ASP A 205 -16.60 16.89 -15.75
N PRO A 206 -16.21 18.13 -15.43
CA PRO A 206 -17.17 19.21 -15.23
C PRO A 206 -17.83 19.70 -16.53
N GLU A 207 -17.27 19.39 -17.70
CA GLU A 207 -17.81 19.82 -19.00
C GLU A 207 -18.94 18.90 -19.47
N ASP A 208 -18.77 17.57 -19.37
CA ASP A 208 -19.76 16.60 -19.87
C ASP A 208 -20.48 15.78 -18.78
N GLY A 209 -20.09 15.94 -17.52
CA GLY A 209 -20.69 15.26 -16.37
C GLY A 209 -20.42 13.76 -16.30
N LYS A 210 -19.54 13.19 -17.13
CA LYS A 210 -19.19 11.76 -17.11
C LYS A 210 -17.99 11.50 -16.22
N PHE A 211 -17.84 10.25 -15.80
CA PHE A 211 -16.71 9.81 -14.99
C PHE A 211 -15.60 9.26 -15.86
N TYR A 212 -14.38 9.76 -15.66
CA TYR A 212 -13.18 9.29 -16.34
C TYR A 212 -12.10 8.91 -15.34
N VAL A 213 -11.38 7.85 -15.63
CA VAL A 213 -10.11 7.54 -14.97
C VAL A 213 -9.00 8.13 -15.84
N LYS A 214 -8.35 9.19 -15.34
CA LYS A 214 -7.24 9.86 -16.00
C LYS A 214 -6.01 9.82 -15.12
N TYR A 215 -4.89 9.35 -15.68
CA TYR A 215 -3.60 9.32 -15.01
C TYR A 215 -2.47 9.58 -16.02
N GLU A 216 -1.38 10.16 -15.54
CA GLU A 216 -0.16 10.34 -16.34
C GLU A 216 0.58 9.01 -16.50
N VAL A 217 1.35 8.88 -17.59
CA VAL A 217 2.25 7.75 -17.81
C VAL A 217 3.66 8.25 -18.10
N ILE A 218 4.61 7.83 -17.27
CA ILE A 218 6.02 8.25 -17.33
C ILE A 218 6.93 7.15 -17.89
N GLY A 219 8.23 7.42 -17.93
CA GLY A 219 9.24 6.53 -18.50
C GLY A 219 9.52 6.81 -19.96
N ARG A 220 10.61 6.22 -20.47
CA ARG A 220 11.03 6.40 -21.88
C ARG A 220 9.96 5.91 -22.83
N ASP A 221 9.47 4.70 -22.56
CA ASP A 221 8.47 4.01 -23.38
C ASP A 221 7.03 4.33 -22.97
N LYS A 222 6.84 5.28 -22.04
CA LYS A 222 5.51 5.71 -21.54
C LYS A 222 4.67 4.52 -21.07
N THR A 223 5.22 3.76 -20.12
CA THR A 223 4.57 2.55 -19.58
C THR A 223 4.30 2.60 -18.08
N VAL A 224 4.92 3.52 -17.32
CA VAL A 224 4.76 3.56 -15.87
C VAL A 224 3.62 4.49 -15.49
N ALA A 225 2.50 3.91 -15.06
CA ALA A 225 1.33 4.68 -14.68
C ALA A 225 1.56 5.43 -13.36
N VAL A 226 1.16 6.71 -13.31
CA VAL A 226 1.18 7.54 -12.10
C VAL A 226 -0.14 7.35 -11.34
N PRO A 227 -0.16 6.76 -10.13
CA PRO A 227 -1.38 6.59 -9.36
C PRO A 227 -2.04 7.93 -9.03
N THR A 228 -3.37 7.97 -9.02
CA THR A 228 -4.09 9.18 -8.56
C THR A 228 -4.14 9.23 -7.03
N HIS A 229 -4.20 8.07 -6.38
CA HIS A 229 -4.22 7.93 -4.93
C HIS A 229 -3.39 6.73 -4.48
N PHE A 230 -3.15 6.64 -3.18
CA PHE A 230 -2.59 5.47 -2.51
C PHE A 230 -3.47 5.08 -1.33
N PHE A 231 -3.51 3.79 -1.04
CA PHE A 231 -4.17 3.28 0.16
C PHE A 231 -3.19 2.64 1.14
N LYS A 232 -3.56 2.65 2.42
CA LYS A 232 -3.07 1.68 3.41
C LYS A 232 -4.26 1.09 4.16
N VAL A 233 -4.34 -0.24 4.23
CA VAL A 233 -5.25 -0.96 5.14
C VAL A 233 -4.40 -1.56 6.25
N ILE A 234 -4.70 -1.17 7.48
CA ILE A 234 -3.92 -1.50 8.67
C ILE A 234 -4.77 -2.38 9.58
N LEU A 235 -4.20 -3.49 10.05
CA LEU A 235 -4.77 -4.37 11.05
C LEU A 235 -3.82 -4.46 12.25
N GLY A 236 -4.23 -3.92 13.39
CA GLY A 236 -3.56 -4.09 14.67
C GLY A 236 -4.13 -5.26 15.45
N VAL A 237 -3.27 -6.11 15.98
CA VAL A 237 -3.61 -7.23 16.88
C VAL A 237 -3.18 -6.88 18.29
N LYS A 238 -4.09 -6.97 19.26
CA LYS A 238 -3.80 -6.74 20.67
C LYS A 238 -4.57 -7.71 21.54
N ASN A 239 -3.87 -8.58 22.27
CA ASN A 239 -4.49 -9.57 23.16
C ASN A 239 -5.60 -10.39 22.45
N GLY A 240 -5.36 -10.81 21.21
CA GLY A 240 -6.32 -11.53 20.36
C GLY A 240 -7.50 -10.71 19.81
N SER A 241 -7.63 -9.43 20.18
CA SER A 241 -8.57 -8.50 19.55
C SER A 241 -7.97 -7.86 18.29
N HIS A 242 -8.82 -7.65 17.29
CA HIS A 242 -8.46 -7.09 15.99
C HIS A 242 -8.98 -5.66 15.83
N TYR A 243 -8.14 -4.77 15.31
CA TYR A 243 -8.43 -3.36 15.12
C TYR A 243 -8.04 -2.91 13.72
N MET A 244 -8.98 -2.42 12.92
CA MET A 244 -8.73 -2.11 11.51
C MET A 244 -8.99 -0.64 11.17
N GLY A 245 -8.12 -0.08 10.33
CA GLY A 245 -8.26 1.25 9.75
C GLY A 245 -7.79 1.25 8.30
N SER A 246 -8.58 1.86 7.44
CA SER A 246 -8.36 1.92 6.00
C SER A 246 -8.30 3.38 5.57
N PHE A 247 -7.24 3.75 4.87
CA PHE A 247 -6.91 5.14 4.55
C PHE A 247 -6.64 5.29 3.07
N VAL A 248 -7.13 6.37 2.45
CA VAL A 248 -6.86 6.74 1.06
C VAL A 248 -6.39 8.18 1.00
N LEU A 249 -5.26 8.41 0.35
CA LEU A 249 -4.67 9.72 0.18
C LEU A 249 -4.41 10.00 -1.30
N ALA A 250 -4.75 11.21 -1.76
CA ALA A 250 -4.41 11.66 -3.09
C ALA A 250 -2.89 11.80 -3.25
N ASN A 251 -2.38 11.51 -4.46
CA ASN A 251 -0.95 11.58 -4.79
C ASN A 251 -0.48 13.04 -4.96
N GLU A 252 -0.67 13.86 -3.93
CA GLU A 252 -0.38 15.29 -3.91
C GLU A 252 -0.04 15.78 -2.48
N GLY A 253 0.39 17.04 -2.36
CA GLY A 253 0.61 17.65 -1.05
C GLY A 253 -0.71 17.91 -0.31
N VAL A 254 -0.67 17.96 1.02
CA VAL A 254 -1.85 18.28 1.85
C VAL A 254 -1.57 19.51 2.71
N ALA A 255 -2.62 20.20 3.15
CA ALA A 255 -2.49 21.32 4.09
C ALA A 255 -1.92 20.88 5.44
N GLN A 256 -1.25 21.82 6.11
CA GLN A 256 -0.47 21.57 7.31
C GLN A 256 -1.29 21.03 8.50
N ASP A 257 -2.54 21.43 8.62
CA ASP A 257 -3.47 21.10 9.70
C ASP A 257 -4.32 19.85 9.41
N THR A 258 -4.13 19.24 8.23
CA THR A 258 -4.88 18.04 7.82
C THR A 258 -4.67 16.91 8.81
N GLN A 259 -5.78 16.40 9.36
CA GLN A 259 -5.77 15.29 10.31
C GLN A 259 -5.83 13.94 9.58
N LEU A 260 -5.24 12.89 10.17
CA LEU A 260 -5.20 11.55 9.57
C LEU A 260 -6.60 10.95 9.39
N ASP A 261 -7.51 11.20 10.33
CA ASP A 261 -8.90 10.73 10.28
C ASP A 261 -9.67 11.25 9.06
N SER A 262 -9.28 12.38 8.48
CA SER A 262 -9.88 12.92 7.25
C SER A 262 -9.69 12.01 6.02
N PHE A 263 -8.70 11.11 6.08
CA PHE A 263 -8.38 10.12 5.05
C PHE A 263 -9.01 8.74 5.30
N LEU A 264 -9.71 8.55 6.43
CA LEU A 264 -10.38 7.28 6.74
C LEU A 264 -11.50 7.01 5.74
N LEU A 265 -11.55 5.76 5.28
CA LEU A 265 -12.64 5.23 4.47
C LEU A 265 -13.02 3.82 4.92
N PRO A 266 -14.29 3.42 4.69
CA PRO A 266 -14.68 2.01 4.80
C PRO A 266 -13.78 1.15 3.92
N VAL A 267 -13.34 0.01 4.43
CA VAL A 267 -12.46 -0.91 3.68
C VAL A 267 -13.15 -1.40 2.40
N GLU A 268 -14.47 -1.58 2.43
CA GLU A 268 -15.28 -2.01 1.29
C GLU A 268 -15.20 -1.03 0.11
N ALA A 269 -14.95 0.25 0.39
CA ALA A 269 -14.81 1.26 -0.65
C ALA A 269 -13.46 1.12 -1.39
N ILE A 270 -12.41 0.75 -0.66
CA ILE A 270 -11.09 0.43 -1.23
C ILE A 270 -11.19 -0.87 -2.02
N GLU A 271 -11.88 -1.89 -1.50
CA GLU A 271 -12.09 -3.17 -2.18
C GLU A 271 -12.81 -2.99 -3.53
N ARG A 272 -13.93 -2.26 -3.55
CA ARG A 272 -14.66 -1.95 -4.78
C ARG A 272 -13.80 -1.23 -5.83
N SER A 273 -12.90 -0.36 -5.37
CA SER A 273 -12.07 0.47 -6.26
C SER A 273 -10.81 -0.24 -6.76
N THR A 274 -10.30 -1.21 -5.99
CA THR A 274 -9.06 -1.93 -6.29
C THR A 274 -9.29 -3.32 -6.88
N GLY A 275 -10.47 -3.90 -6.66
CA GLY A 275 -10.77 -5.30 -6.99
C GLY A 275 -10.08 -6.30 -6.04
N LEU A 276 -9.63 -5.86 -4.86
CA LEU A 276 -8.98 -6.69 -3.85
C LEU A 276 -9.95 -7.03 -2.72
N GLU A 277 -9.67 -8.13 -2.02
CA GLU A 277 -10.28 -8.47 -0.73
C GLU A 277 -9.22 -8.40 0.37
N PHE A 278 -9.41 -7.54 1.36
CA PHE A 278 -8.45 -7.36 2.45
C PHE A 278 -8.82 -8.23 3.65
N PHE A 279 -7.84 -9.01 4.13
CA PHE A 279 -7.98 -9.93 5.26
C PHE A 279 -9.22 -10.85 5.13
N PRO A 280 -9.36 -11.62 4.03
CA PRO A 280 -10.59 -12.37 3.71
C PRO A 280 -10.92 -13.47 4.74
N PHE A 281 -9.92 -13.91 5.52
CA PHE A 281 -10.10 -14.91 6.58
C PHE A 281 -10.47 -14.31 7.94
N LEU A 282 -10.60 -12.98 8.04
CA LEU A 282 -10.95 -12.29 9.28
C LEU A 282 -12.46 -12.09 9.38
N GLU A 283 -13.05 -12.49 10.51
CA GLU A 283 -14.47 -12.22 10.78
C GLU A 283 -14.71 -10.73 11.06
N ARG A 284 -15.09 -9.97 10.03
CA ARG A 284 -15.22 -8.50 10.07
C ARG A 284 -16.11 -7.96 11.19
N ARG A 285 -17.14 -8.71 11.60
CA ARG A 285 -18.05 -8.31 12.69
C ARG A 285 -17.35 -8.19 14.04
N SER A 286 -16.25 -8.92 14.24
CA SER A 286 -15.45 -8.90 15.47
C SER A 286 -14.39 -7.80 15.50
N VAL A 287 -14.17 -7.13 14.36
CA VAL A 287 -13.09 -6.16 14.18
C VAL A 287 -13.53 -4.78 14.66
N LYS A 288 -12.72 -4.19 15.54
CA LYS A 288 -12.93 -2.84 16.09
C LYS A 288 -12.27 -1.80 15.18
N ALA A 289 -12.72 -0.56 15.25
CA ALA A 289 -12.05 0.53 14.53
C ALA A 289 -10.65 0.78 15.11
N LEU A 290 -9.62 0.93 14.27
CA LEU A 290 -8.26 1.24 14.70
C LEU A 290 -8.22 2.47 15.62
N CYS A 291 -8.95 3.51 15.24
CA CYS A 291 -9.01 4.78 15.95
C CYS A 291 -9.74 4.72 17.30
N SER A 292 -10.37 3.59 17.65
CA SER A 292 -10.92 3.37 18.99
C SER A 292 -9.86 2.90 20.00
N ALA A 293 -8.72 2.40 19.52
CA ALA A 293 -7.61 1.92 20.36
C ALA A 293 -6.41 2.88 20.36
N VAL A 294 -6.25 3.67 19.31
CA VAL A 294 -5.15 4.62 19.16
C VAL A 294 -5.66 5.94 18.60
N LYS A 295 -4.97 7.04 18.92
CA LYS A 295 -5.30 8.34 18.34
C LYS A 295 -4.90 8.35 16.86
N CYS A 296 -5.86 8.43 15.94
CA CYS A 296 -5.62 8.59 14.50
C CYS A 296 -5.29 10.05 14.15
N SER A 297 -4.15 10.52 14.64
CA SER A 297 -3.60 11.84 14.30
C SER A 297 -2.09 11.76 14.20
N PHE A 298 -1.49 12.39 13.21
CA PHE A 298 -0.05 12.62 13.16
C PHE A 298 0.22 14.09 12.86
N LYS A 299 1.40 14.57 13.26
CA LYS A 299 1.88 15.90 12.86
C LYS A 299 2.71 15.76 11.61
N LEU A 300 2.39 16.55 10.58
CA LEU A 300 3.28 16.71 9.43
C LEU A 300 4.66 17.19 9.89
N ALA A 301 5.71 16.58 9.35
CA ALA A 301 7.08 16.96 9.67
C ALA A 301 7.33 18.45 9.36
N SER A 302 8.05 19.14 10.23
CA SER A 302 8.20 20.60 10.22
C SER A 302 8.73 21.17 8.90
N LYS A 303 9.62 20.45 8.22
CA LYS A 303 10.21 20.85 6.92
C LYS A 303 9.25 20.79 5.73
N TYR A 304 8.07 20.19 5.88
CA TYR A 304 7.01 20.16 4.86
C TYR A 304 5.78 20.96 5.29
N ARG A 305 5.90 21.74 6.37
CA ARG A 305 4.98 22.84 6.65
C ARG A 305 5.22 23.86 5.55
N ALA A 306 4.22 24.09 4.70
CA ALA A 306 4.33 25.15 3.70
C ALA A 306 4.68 26.46 4.42
N ASN A 307 5.66 27.21 3.90
CA ASN A 307 5.82 28.60 4.29
C ASN A 307 4.56 29.34 3.82
N SER A 308 3.63 29.59 4.74
CA SER A 308 2.58 30.58 4.55
C SER A 308 3.24 31.97 4.61
N ALA A 309 3.87 32.40 3.51
CA ALA A 309 4.25 33.80 3.28
C ALA A 309 4.76 33.99 1.84
N SER A 310 3.86 34.39 0.94
CA SER A 310 4.07 35.49 -0.04
C SER A 310 2.80 35.62 -0.89
N GLU A 311 1.80 36.29 -0.33
CA GLU A 311 0.93 37.13 -1.16
C GLU A 311 1.71 38.44 -1.38
N GLU A 312 2.03 38.72 -2.64
CA GLU A 312 2.17 40.07 -3.21
C GLU A 312 1.32 40.11 -4.48
#